data_AF-A0A1B6K7J5-F1
#
_entry.id   AF-A0A1B6K7J5-F1
#
_cell.length_a   1.000
_cell.length_b   1.000
_cell.length_c   1.000
_cell.angle_alpha   90.00
_cell.angle_beta   90.00
_cell.angle_gamma   90.00
#
_symmetry.space_group_name_H-M   'P 1'
#
loop_
_entity.id
_entity.type
_entity.pdbx_description
1 polymer ?
#
loop_
_entity_poly.entity_id
_entity_poly.type
_entity_poly.pdbx_seq_one_letter_code
_entity_poly.pdbx_strand_id
1 'polypeptide(L)'
;ARNTRYVRRRLHQMGLIVYGNDNSPVVPVLVYMFSKIGAVVRTLKQKQLAVVGVGFPATPLMEGRIRICLSAAHTKEQLDNALMFLEEVADSLGLRYSQKPRSPLPVVYGSEDEIE
;
A
#
# COMPACT_ATOMS: atom_id res chain seq x y z
N ALA A 1 -14.28 5.23 -7.06
CA ALA A 1 -12.96 5.35 -6.39
C ALA A 1 -12.91 4.78 -4.95
N ARG A 2 -14.00 4.18 -4.43
CA ARG A 2 -14.10 3.67 -3.04
C ARG A 2 -12.93 2.78 -2.59
N ASN A 3 -12.65 1.71 -3.34
CA ASN A 3 -11.56 0.77 -3.01
C ASN A 3 -10.19 1.47 -2.88
N THR A 4 -9.88 2.36 -3.82
CA THR A 4 -8.64 3.12 -3.81
C THR A 4 -8.53 4.01 -2.58
N ARG A 5 -9.57 4.80 -2.29
CA ARG A 5 -9.59 5.70 -1.13
C ARG A 5 -9.43 4.93 0.18
N TYR A 6 -10.15 3.81 0.32
CA TYR A 6 -10.06 2.93 1.47
C TYR A 6 -8.62 2.41 1.70
N VAL A 7 -8.02 1.80 0.68
CA VAL A 7 -6.69 1.22 0.77
C VAL A 7 -5.65 2.31 1.07
N ARG A 8 -5.71 3.45 0.40
CA ARG A 8 -4.75 4.56 0.63
C ARG A 8 -4.83 5.11 2.05
N ARG A 9 -6.04 5.34 2.57
CA ARG A 9 -6.23 5.78 3.97
C ARG A 9 -5.63 4.77 4.96
N ARG A 10 -5.87 3.48 4.76
CA ARG A 10 -5.28 2.41 5.58
C ARG A 10 -3.76 2.36 5.50
N LEU A 11 -3.17 2.48 4.30
CA LEU A 11 -1.72 2.51 4.13
C LEU A 11 -1.06 3.72 4.83
N HIS A 12 -1.72 4.89 4.77
CA HIS A 12 -1.26 6.06 5.53
C HIS A 12 -1.35 5.84 7.04
N GLN A 13 -2.42 5.19 7.52
CA GLN A 13 -2.58 4.83 8.93
C GLN A 13 -1.48 3.87 9.42
N MET A 14 -1.04 2.94 8.57
CA MET A 14 0.10 2.04 8.84
C MET A 14 1.45 2.77 8.91
N GLY A 15 1.52 4.05 8.51
CA GLY A 15 2.76 4.82 8.48
C GLY A 15 3.62 4.57 7.24
N LEU A 16 3.05 4.01 6.18
CA LEU A 16 3.71 3.88 4.89
C LEU A 16 3.64 5.20 4.11
N ILE A 17 4.64 5.44 3.27
CA ILE A 17 4.62 6.60 2.38
C ILE A 17 4.03 6.21 1.03
N VAL A 18 2.86 6.75 0.74
CA VAL A 18 2.08 6.51 -0.48
C VAL A 18 2.10 7.76 -1.35
N TYR A 19 2.19 7.59 -2.67
CA TYR A 19 2.34 8.68 -3.63
C TYR A 19 1.20 8.70 -4.66
N GLY A 20 1.09 9.80 -5.40
CA GLY A 20 0.13 9.96 -6.49
C GLY A 20 -1.25 10.43 -6.02
N ASN A 21 -2.23 10.40 -6.92
CA ASN A 21 -3.59 10.89 -6.70
C ASN A 21 -4.44 9.87 -5.92
N ASP A 22 -5.35 10.36 -5.07
CA ASP A 22 -6.21 9.53 -4.24
C ASP A 22 -7.24 8.70 -5.01
N ASN A 23 -7.56 9.10 -6.23
CA ASN A 23 -8.49 8.38 -7.11
C ASN A 23 -7.77 7.43 -8.09
N SER A 24 -6.44 7.37 -8.08
CA SER A 24 -5.66 6.51 -8.97
C SER A 24 -5.72 5.04 -8.55
N PRO A 25 -6.15 4.10 -9.42
CA PRO A 25 -6.19 2.67 -9.08
C PRO A 25 -4.80 2.06 -8.86
N VAL A 26 -3.75 2.73 -9.33
CA VAL A 26 -2.35 2.35 -9.04
C VAL A 26 -1.90 3.12 -7.80
N VAL A 27 -1.61 2.38 -6.73
CA VAL A 27 -1.19 2.90 -5.43
C VAL A 27 0.29 2.56 -5.19
N PRO A 28 1.21 3.49 -5.47
CA PRO A 28 2.65 3.30 -5.23
C PRO A 28 3.00 3.52 -3.75
N VAL A 29 3.72 2.57 -3.15
CA VAL A 29 4.27 2.63 -1.79
C VAL A 29 5.80 2.60 -1.87
N LEU A 30 6.47 3.61 -1.31
CA LEU A 30 7.93 3.64 -1.33
C LEU A 30 8.55 2.66 -0.34
N VAL A 31 9.58 1.98 -0.84
CA VAL A 31 10.42 1.06 -0.08
C VAL A 31 11.85 1.58 0.02
N TYR A 32 12.25 2.45 -0.92
CA TYR A 32 13.57 3.05 -1.13
C TYR A 32 14.64 2.02 -1.52
N MET A 33 14.87 1.00 -0.69
CA MET A 33 15.98 0.08 -0.87
C MET A 33 15.62 -1.12 -1.75
N PHE A 34 16.39 -1.35 -2.82
CA PHE A 34 16.15 -2.42 -3.80
C PHE A 34 16.09 -3.82 -3.19
N SER A 35 16.99 -4.12 -2.25
CA SER A 35 17.00 -5.41 -1.56
C SER A 35 15.69 -5.65 -0.80
N LYS A 36 15.14 -4.61 -0.17
CA LYS A 36 13.84 -4.68 0.50
C LYS A 36 12.69 -4.87 -0.48
N ILE A 37 12.73 -4.30 -1.69
CA ILE A 37 11.67 -4.51 -2.70
C ILE A 37 11.55 -5.99 -3.04
N GLY A 38 12.68 -6.66 -3.31
CA GLY A 38 12.69 -8.09 -3.58
C GLY A 38 12.17 -8.92 -2.40
N ALA A 39 12.56 -8.55 -1.18
CA ALA A 39 12.08 -9.19 0.04
C ALA A 39 10.56 -9.03 0.24
N VAL A 40 10.03 -7.82 0.04
CA VAL A 40 8.58 -7.53 0.13
C VAL A 40 7.80 -8.38 -0.87
N VAL A 41 8.20 -8.35 -2.15
CA VAL A 41 7.51 -9.10 -3.22
C VAL A 41 7.51 -10.61 -2.92
N ARG A 42 8.65 -11.15 -2.49
CA ARG A 42 8.77 -12.58 -2.16
C ARG A 42 7.91 -12.97 -0.95
N THR A 43 7.92 -12.16 0.10
CA THR A 43 7.18 -12.43 1.34
C THR A 43 5.68 -12.35 1.13
N LEU A 44 5.21 -11.33 0.39
CA LEU A 44 3.78 -11.21 0.05
C LEU A 44 3.33 -12.35 -0.88
N LYS A 45 4.16 -12.77 -1.83
CA LYS A 45 3.86 -13.91 -2.70
C LYS A 45 3.66 -15.21 -1.90
N GLN A 46 4.45 -15.44 -0.86
CA GLN A 46 4.27 -16.59 0.05
C GLN A 46 2.93 -16.54 0.79
N LYS A 47 2.42 -15.33 1.08
CA LYS A 47 1.10 -15.07 1.67
C LYS A 47 -0.01 -14.96 0.62
N GLN A 48 0.22 -15.45 -0.61
CA GLN A 48 -0.74 -15.46 -1.72
C GLN A 48 -1.18 -14.05 -2.18
N LEU A 49 -0.41 -13.00 -1.86
CA LEU A 49 -0.63 -11.64 -2.34
C LEU A 49 0.45 -11.25 -3.36
N ALA A 50 0.04 -10.98 -4.59
CA ALA A 50 0.94 -10.53 -5.64
C ALA A 50 1.00 -8.99 -5.68
N VAL A 51 2.22 -8.44 -5.63
CA VAL A 51 2.48 -7.00 -5.83
C VAL A 51 3.62 -6.81 -6.83
N VAL A 52 3.63 -5.66 -7.51
CA VAL A 52 4.67 -5.34 -8.49
C VAL A 52 5.77 -4.54 -7.82
N GLY A 53 6.98 -5.09 -7.75
CA GLY A 53 8.18 -4.35 -7.37
C GLY A 53 8.69 -3.53 -8.54
N VAL A 54 8.97 -2.25 -8.32
CA VAL A 54 9.49 -1.33 -9.33
C VAL A 54 10.75 -0.65 -8.83
N GLY A 55 11.80 -0.73 -9.64
CA GLY A 55 13.07 -0.10 -9.38
C GLY A 55 13.71 0.42 -10.67
N PHE A 56 14.93 0.93 -10.58
CA PHE A 56 15.76 1.30 -11.73
C PHE A 56 15.81 0.18 -12.78
N PRO A 57 15.66 0.49 -14.09
CA PRO A 57 15.62 1.82 -14.70
C PRO A 57 14.23 2.49 -14.74
N ALA A 58 13.17 1.81 -14.30
CA ALA A 58 11.80 2.33 -14.40
C ALA A 58 11.49 3.47 -13.40
N THR A 59 12.28 3.59 -12.33
CA THR A 59 12.22 4.69 -11.35
C THR A 59 13.65 5.11 -10.98
N PRO A 60 13.86 6.35 -10.50
CA PRO A 60 15.16 6.75 -9.97
C PRO A 60 15.67 5.79 -8.89
N LEU A 61 16.99 5.70 -8.73
CA LEU A 61 17.64 4.77 -7.79
C LEU A 61 17.12 4.94 -6.35
N MET A 62 16.84 6.19 -5.94
CA MET A 62 16.37 6.51 -4.59
C MET A 62 14.85 6.41 -4.43
N GLU A 63 14.10 6.00 -5.45
CA GLU A 63 12.65 5.95 -5.42
C GLU A 63 12.09 4.56 -5.75
N GLY A 64 12.81 3.54 -5.30
CA GLY A 64 12.37 2.16 -5.37
C GLY A 64 11.05 1.95 -4.61
N ARG A 65 10.08 1.30 -5.24
CA ARG A 65 8.69 1.27 -4.76
C ARG A 65 7.97 -0.01 -5.16
N ILE A 66 6.93 -0.35 -4.41
CA ILE A 66 5.96 -1.37 -4.85
C ILE A 66 4.72 -0.67 -5.39
N ARG A 67 4.06 -1.26 -6.38
CA ARG A 67 2.78 -0.80 -6.92
C ARG A 67 1.69 -1.80 -6.58
N ILE A 68 0.68 -1.33 -5.87
CA ILE A 68 -0.56 -2.06 -5.61
C ILE A 68 -1.55 -1.62 -6.67
N CYS A 69 -2.00 -2.56 -7.50
CA CYS A 69 -2.95 -2.31 -8.57
C CYS A 69 -4.35 -2.75 -8.14
N LEU A 70 -5.25 -1.80 -7.95
CA LEU A 70 -6.60 -2.07 -7.48
C LEU A 70 -7.58 -2.18 -8.65
N SER A 71 -8.44 -3.19 -8.58
CA SER A 71 -9.59 -3.37 -9.46
C SER A 71 -10.88 -3.00 -8.72
N ALA A 72 -11.90 -2.59 -9.48
CA ALA A 72 -13.26 -2.44 -8.98
C ALA A 72 -13.88 -3.76 -8.51
N ALA A 73 -13.41 -4.89 -9.06
CA ALA A 73 -13.90 -6.23 -8.72
C ALA A 73 -13.43 -6.73 -7.34
N HIS A 74 -12.46 -6.06 -6.70
CA HIS A 74 -11.99 -6.49 -5.38
C HIS A 74 -13.05 -6.25 -4.31
N THR A 75 -13.32 -7.28 -3.52
CA THR A 75 -14.22 -7.20 -2.35
C THR A 75 -13.51 -6.55 -1.17
N LYS A 76 -14.29 -6.00 -0.22
CA LYS A 76 -13.73 -5.42 1.01
C LYS A 76 -12.87 -6.43 1.78
N GLU A 77 -13.33 -7.67 1.88
CA GLU A 77 -12.61 -8.75 2.58
C GLU A 77 -11.25 -9.03 1.94
N GLN A 78 -11.16 -9.05 0.60
CA GLN A 78 -9.89 -9.21 -0.10
C GLN A 78 -8.94 -8.05 0.18
N LEU A 79 -9.46 -6.82 0.24
CA LEU A 79 -8.68 -5.63 0.58
C LEU A 79 -8.18 -5.69 2.03
N ASP A 80 -9.03 -6.10 2.96
CA ASP A 80 -8.70 -6.22 4.40
C ASP A 80 -7.61 -7.27 4.61
N ASN A 81 -7.73 -8.43 3.96
CA ASN A 81 -6.70 -9.48 4.00
C ASN A 81 -5.37 -8.99 3.40
N ALA A 82 -5.42 -8.30 2.26
CA ALA A 82 -4.21 -7.75 1.63
C ALA A 82 -3.53 -6.70 2.52
N LEU A 83 -4.32 -5.83 3.16
CA LEU A 83 -3.85 -4.81 4.09
C LEU A 83 -3.22 -5.43 5.35
N MET A 84 -3.82 -6.49 5.90
CA MET A 84 -3.26 -7.22 7.04
C MET A 84 -1.87 -7.80 6.71
N PHE A 85 -1.72 -8.46 5.57
CA PHE A 85 -0.42 -8.99 5.15
C PHE A 85 0.62 -7.88 4.88
N LEU A 86 0.19 -6.75 4.34
CA LEU A 86 1.05 -5.59 4.14
C LEU A 86 1.52 -5.00 5.47
N GLU A 87 0.66 -4.96 6.48
CA GLU A 87 1.01 -4.48 7.82
C GLU A 87 2.07 -5.35 8.48
N GLU A 88 1.91 -6.67 8.44
CA GLU A 88 2.92 -7.62 8.95
C GLU A 88 4.27 -7.46 8.25
N VAL A 89 4.27 -7.31 6.92
CA VAL A 89 5.50 -7.11 6.14
C VAL A 89 6.12 -5.75 6.43
N ALA A 90 5.30 -4.71 6.62
CA ALA A 90 5.77 -3.38 6.97
C ALA A 90 6.48 -3.35 8.33
N ASP A 91 5.98 -4.12 9.30
CA ASP A 91 6.64 -4.28 10.60
C ASP A 91 7.91 -5.11 10.52
N SER A 92 7.86 -6.26 9.84
CA SER A 92 9.01 -7.15 9.72
C SER A 92 10.19 -6.53 8.97
N LEU A 93 9.93 -5.78 7.89
CA LEU A 93 10.97 -5.19 7.04
C LEU A 93 11.26 -3.72 7.36
N GLY A 94 10.58 -3.14 8.35
CA GLY A 94 10.74 -1.76 8.78
C GLY A 94 10.46 -0.76 7.65
N LEU A 95 9.22 -0.76 7.15
CA LEU A 95 8.78 0.09 6.02
C LEU A 95 7.98 1.33 6.46
N ARG A 96 7.76 1.49 7.77
CA ARG A 96 6.98 2.59 8.36
C ARG A 96 7.78 3.90 8.40
N TYR A 97 8.10 4.43 7.23
CA TYR A 97 8.95 5.61 7.08
C TYR A 97 8.25 6.95 7.37
N SER A 98 6.90 6.99 7.33
CA SER A 98 6.15 8.23 7.51
C SER A 98 6.22 8.72 8.96
N GLN A 99 6.60 10.00 9.13
CA GLN A 99 6.55 10.71 10.40
C GLN A 99 5.25 11.51 10.61
N LYS A 100 4.30 11.44 9.67
CA LYS A 100 3.02 12.14 9.80
C LYS A 100 2.20 11.54 10.98
N PRO A 101 1.40 12.37 11.67
CA PRO A 101 0.50 11.88 12.71
C PRO A 101 -0.40 10.77 12.17
N ARG A 102 -0.50 9.66 12.92
CA ARG A 102 -1.34 8.52 12.56
C ARG A 102 -2.69 8.68 13.26
N SER A 103 -3.77 8.57 12.51
CA SER A 103 -5.10 8.53 13.11
C SER A 103 -5.32 7.19 13.81
N PRO A 104 -5.73 7.16 15.09
CA PRO A 104 -6.11 5.93 15.79
C PRO A 104 -7.50 5.44 15.38
N LEU A 105 -8.30 6.26 14.69
CA LEU A 105 -9.67 5.92 14.32
C LEU A 105 -9.69 4.84 13.23
N PRO A 106 -10.62 3.87 13.30
CA PRO A 106 -10.78 2.87 12.25
C PRO A 106 -11.23 3.54 10.95
N VAL A 107 -10.58 3.21 9.83
CA VAL A 107 -11.02 3.68 8.51
C VAL A 107 -12.25 2.87 8.11
N VAL A 108 -13.38 3.55 8.00
CA VAL A 108 -14.64 2.93 7.56
C VAL A 108 -14.64 2.82 6.03
N TYR A 109 -15.00 1.64 5.52
CA TYR A 109 -15.19 1.42 4.09
C TYR A 109 -16.56 1.97 3.66
N GLY A 110 -16.61 2.94 2.75
CA GLY A 110 -17.90 3.49 2.29
C GLY A 110 -18.45 4.66 3.12
N SER A 111 -17.63 5.34 3.94
CA SER A 111 -18.09 6.50 4.73
C SER A 111 -18.59 7.64 3.85
N GLU A 112 -19.58 8.41 4.33
CA GLU A 112 -20.34 9.45 3.59
C GLU A 112 -19.50 10.54 2.88
N ASP A 113 -18.23 10.75 3.27
CA ASP A 113 -17.24 11.55 2.52
C ASP A 113 -16.92 11.00 1.10
N GLU A 114 -17.57 9.92 0.68
CA GLU A 114 -17.38 9.28 -0.62
C GLU A 114 -18.29 9.78 -1.74
N ILE A 115 -19.31 10.59 -1.42
CA ILE A 115 -20.35 11.06 -2.37
C ILE A 115 -20.07 12.47 -2.93
N GLU A 116 -19.19 13.26 -2.33
CA GLU A 116 -18.70 14.52 -2.93
C GLU A 116 -17.50 14.33 -3.87
#